data_AF-A0A4R4TEP9-F1
#
_entry.id   AF-A0A4R4TEP9-F1
#
_cell.length_a   1.000
_cell.length_b   1.000
_cell.length_c   1.000
_cell.angle_alpha   90.00
_cell.angle_beta   90.00
_cell.angle_gamma   90.00
#
_symmetry.space_group_name_H-M   'P 1'
#
loop_
_entity.id
_entity.type
_entity.pdbx_description
1 polymer ?
#
loop_
_entity_poly.entity_id
_entity_poly.type
_entity_poly.pdbx_seq_one_letter_code
_entity_poly.pdbx_strand_id
1 'polypeptide(L)'
;MTFVQVIDCRTSRIDELNRLMDTWVAGTHGRRTATHSVVGKDREDSTHVVEIVEFPSYEEARRNSDLPETERIFEEMVALCDDVPRFTDLDVVRDEQLNKTVAKRFFERIGDGDPHALSGLCTPGYLDHDPGNGPEPVGLAEAEAVTARYIGALSPTFAIDGQVAEGDTVTTRWTVTGTNDGEFMGLPATGRPVRVTGQTTHRFEHGLIAEAWWNWDQLGLLNQIGIVEL
;
A
#
# COMPACT_ATOMS: atom_id res chain seq x y z
N MET A 1 -5.94 14.60 -11.65
CA MET A 1 -5.29 13.33 -12.01
C MET A 1 -3.81 13.48 -11.70
N THR A 2 -3.17 12.44 -11.20
CA THR A 2 -1.72 12.44 -10.94
C THR A 2 -0.98 12.82 -12.21
N PHE A 3 0.06 13.63 -12.05
CA PHE A 3 0.89 14.13 -13.13
C PHE A 3 2.34 13.73 -12.89
N VAL A 4 3.05 13.37 -13.95
CA VAL A 4 4.45 12.97 -13.89
C VAL A 4 5.27 13.83 -14.84
N GLN A 5 6.41 14.32 -14.36
CA GLN A 5 7.43 14.94 -15.19
C GLN A 5 8.63 14.00 -15.31
N VAL A 6 9.07 13.73 -16.53
CA VAL A 6 10.30 12.99 -16.81
C VAL A 6 11.39 13.97 -17.22
N ILE A 7 12.50 13.94 -16.50
CA ILE A 7 13.70 14.72 -16.76
C ILE A 7 14.77 13.75 -17.27
N ASP A 8 15.14 13.90 -18.53
CA ASP A 8 16.12 13.07 -19.21
C ASP A 8 17.39 13.91 -19.41
N CYS A 9 18.50 13.46 -18.83
CA CYS A 9 19.75 14.19 -18.86
C CYS A 9 20.96 13.28 -19.11
N ARG A 10 22.00 13.86 -19.69
CA ARG A 10 23.31 13.23 -19.79
C ARG A 10 24.31 14.01 -18.96
N THR A 11 25.02 13.34 -18.07
CA THR A 11 26.07 13.92 -17.26
C THR A 11 27.10 12.89 -16.83
N SER A 12 28.37 13.25 -16.96
CA SER A 12 29.50 12.56 -16.30
C SER A 12 29.62 12.86 -14.80
N ARG A 13 28.82 13.79 -14.26
CA ARG A 13 28.91 14.35 -12.90
C ARG A 13 27.69 14.00 -12.03
N ILE A 14 27.26 12.73 -12.06
CA ILE A 14 26.05 12.24 -11.36
C ILE A 14 26.08 12.53 -9.85
N ASP A 15 27.23 12.40 -9.19
CA ASP A 15 27.33 12.66 -7.74
C ASP A 15 27.18 14.15 -7.39
N GLU A 16 27.50 15.06 -8.31
CA GLU A 16 27.22 16.49 -8.16
C GLU A 16 25.74 16.78 -8.39
N LEU A 17 25.13 16.13 -9.39
CA LEU A 17 23.69 16.22 -9.66
C LEU A 17 22.86 15.73 -8.48
N ASN A 18 23.21 14.59 -7.87
CA ASN A 18 22.52 14.08 -6.69
C ASN A 18 22.60 15.05 -5.50
N ARG A 19 23.77 15.64 -5.24
CA ARG A 19 23.94 16.65 -4.17
C ARG A 19 23.13 17.91 -4.43
N LEU A 20 22.99 18.29 -5.69
CA LEU A 20 22.13 19.41 -6.09
C LEU A 20 20.65 19.11 -5.78
N MET A 21 20.19 17.90 -6.07
CA MET A 21 18.83 17.45 -5.72
C MET A 21 18.59 17.42 -4.22
N ASP A 22 19.55 16.94 -3.42
CA ASP A 22 19.46 16.98 -1.95
C ASP A 22 19.30 18.44 -1.44
N THR A 23 20.05 19.36 -2.05
CA THR A 23 19.98 20.79 -1.73
C THR A 23 18.62 21.38 -2.08
N TRP A 24 18.04 20.99 -3.22
CA TRP A 24 16.69 21.40 -3.61
C TRP A 24 15.63 20.89 -2.64
N VAL A 25 15.68 19.61 -2.24
CA VAL A 25 14.75 19.03 -1.25
C VAL A 25 14.81 19.81 0.07
N ALA A 26 16.00 20.18 0.53
CA ALA A 26 16.17 20.98 1.73
C ALA A 26 15.66 22.43 1.55
N GLY A 27 15.99 23.08 0.42
CA GLY A 27 15.62 24.48 0.14
C GLY A 27 14.12 24.69 -0.10
N THR A 28 13.43 23.67 -0.59
CA THR A 28 11.98 23.70 -0.86
C THR A 28 11.12 23.12 0.27
N HIS A 29 11.71 22.86 1.43
CA HIS A 29 11.00 22.32 2.59
C HIS A 29 9.74 23.14 2.93
N GLY A 30 8.60 22.46 3.04
CA GLY A 30 7.29 23.07 3.33
C GLY A 30 6.65 23.84 2.16
N ARG A 31 7.28 23.87 0.98
CA ARG A 31 6.80 24.61 -0.21
C ARG A 31 6.69 23.75 -1.46
N ARG A 32 7.55 22.73 -1.62
CA ARG A 32 7.45 21.78 -2.74
C ARG A 32 6.14 21.00 -2.68
N THR A 33 5.65 20.68 -3.86
CA THR A 33 4.41 19.91 -4.06
C THR A 33 4.70 18.52 -4.63
N ALA A 34 5.95 18.26 -5.04
CA ALA A 34 6.44 16.94 -5.42
C ALA A 34 6.30 15.97 -4.24
N THR A 35 5.63 14.84 -4.48
CA THR A 35 5.33 13.85 -3.44
C THR A 35 6.25 12.63 -3.49
N HIS A 36 6.83 12.36 -4.67
CA HIS A 36 7.69 11.21 -4.91
C HIS A 36 8.62 11.52 -6.11
N SER A 37 9.85 11.03 -6.07
CA SER A 37 10.78 11.08 -7.20
C SER A 37 11.59 9.78 -7.26
N VAL A 38 11.85 9.31 -8.48
CA VAL A 38 12.72 8.17 -8.76
C VAL A 38 13.79 8.60 -9.75
N VAL A 39 15.06 8.41 -9.36
CA VAL A 39 16.21 8.66 -10.24
C VAL A 39 16.78 7.33 -10.70
N GLY A 40 16.79 7.12 -12.01
CA GLY A 40 17.38 5.96 -12.67
C GLY A 40 18.64 6.37 -13.43
N LYS A 41 19.71 5.60 -13.25
CA LYS A 41 20.89 5.66 -14.12
C LYS A 41 20.78 4.56 -15.15
N ASP A 42 20.96 4.90 -16.42
CA ASP A 42 20.97 3.92 -17.49
C ASP A 42 22.11 2.91 -17.27
N ARG A 43 21.77 1.64 -17.45
CA ARG A 43 22.68 0.51 -17.27
C ARG A 43 23.69 0.41 -18.42
N GLU A 44 23.29 0.77 -19.62
CA GLU A 44 24.09 0.67 -20.85
C GLU A 44 24.88 1.95 -21.12
N ASP A 45 24.37 3.09 -20.65
CA ASP A 45 25.01 4.40 -20.75
C ASP A 45 25.18 5.03 -19.36
N SER A 46 26.38 4.91 -18.79
CA SER A 46 26.65 5.40 -17.44
C SER A 46 26.59 6.93 -17.29
N THR A 47 26.40 7.67 -18.38
CA THR A 47 26.21 9.13 -18.35
C THR A 47 24.73 9.51 -18.46
N HIS A 48 23.86 8.61 -18.87
CA HIS A 48 22.44 8.89 -19.04
C HIS A 48 21.68 8.64 -17.71
N VAL A 49 20.96 9.68 -17.27
CA VAL A 49 20.17 9.69 -16.03
C VAL A 49 18.78 10.19 -16.34
N VAL A 50 17.78 9.47 -15.83
CA VAL A 50 16.37 9.81 -15.95
C VAL A 50 15.81 10.01 -14.55
N GLU A 51 15.23 11.16 -14.29
CA GLU A 51 14.43 11.41 -13.10
C GLU A 51 12.94 11.44 -13.46
N ILE A 52 12.13 10.80 -12.62
CA ILE A 52 10.67 10.74 -12.74
C ILE A 52 10.09 11.37 -11.48
N VAL A 53 9.47 12.53 -11.61
CA VAL A 53 8.90 13.30 -10.50
C VAL A 53 7.37 13.23 -10.55
N GLU A 54 6.75 12.87 -9.43
CA GLU A 54 5.30 12.76 -9.30
C GLU A 54 4.71 13.96 -8.56
N PHE A 55 3.61 14.48 -9.11
CA PHE A 55 2.84 15.58 -8.56
C PHE A 55 1.35 15.21 -8.44
N PRO A 56 0.62 15.77 -7.45
CA PRO A 56 -0.83 15.54 -7.33
C PRO A 56 -1.64 16.01 -8.55
N SER A 57 -1.14 17.02 -9.27
CA SER A 57 -1.72 17.52 -10.51
C SER A 57 -0.71 18.33 -11.33
N TYR A 58 -1.04 18.59 -12.60
CA TYR A 58 -0.27 19.50 -13.45
C TYR A 58 -0.16 20.92 -12.86
N GLU A 59 -1.21 21.43 -12.21
CA GLU A 59 -1.18 22.76 -11.57
C GLU A 59 -0.23 22.80 -10.37
N GLU A 60 -0.13 21.71 -9.61
CA GLU A 60 0.85 21.56 -8.53
C GLU A 60 2.28 21.47 -9.11
N ALA A 61 2.46 20.77 -10.24
CA ALA A 61 3.74 20.71 -10.94
C ALA A 61 4.20 22.09 -11.42
N ARG A 62 3.29 22.88 -12.03
CA ARG A 62 3.59 24.25 -12.46
C ARG A 62 3.92 25.17 -11.29
N ARG A 63 3.15 25.10 -10.20
CA ARG A 63 3.49 25.84 -8.97
C ARG A 63 4.86 25.49 -8.42
N ASN A 64 5.28 24.22 -8.51
CA ASN A 64 6.62 23.80 -8.10
C ASN A 64 7.71 24.35 -9.02
N SER A 65 7.48 24.35 -10.34
CA SER A 65 8.40 24.91 -11.34
C SER A 65 8.55 26.44 -11.21
N ASP A 66 7.47 27.14 -10.84
CA ASP A 66 7.47 28.60 -10.66
C ASP A 66 8.14 29.05 -9.35
N LEU A 67 8.63 28.13 -8.51
CA LEU A 67 9.41 28.49 -7.32
C LEU A 67 10.78 29.05 -7.73
N PRO A 68 11.22 30.20 -7.20
CA PRO A 68 12.55 30.75 -7.49
C PRO A 68 13.69 29.78 -7.15
N GLU A 69 13.51 28.94 -6.11
CA GLU A 69 14.46 27.90 -5.77
C GLU A 69 14.54 26.80 -6.83
N THR A 70 13.42 26.45 -7.46
CA THR A 70 13.39 25.44 -8.54
C THR A 70 14.03 25.98 -9.81
N GLU A 71 13.80 27.25 -10.16
CA GLU A 71 14.45 27.91 -11.31
C GLU A 71 15.98 27.94 -11.14
N ARG A 72 16.47 28.33 -9.96
CA ARG A 72 17.90 28.33 -9.68
C ARG A 72 18.52 26.92 -9.77
N ILE A 73 17.86 25.93 -9.17
CA ILE A 73 18.33 24.55 -9.20
C ILE A 73 18.33 24.01 -10.64
N PHE A 74 17.35 24.40 -11.45
CA PHE A 74 17.31 24.05 -12.87
C PHE A 74 18.52 24.60 -13.63
N GLU A 75 18.90 25.87 -13.42
CA GLU A 75 20.10 26.44 -14.05
C GLU A 75 21.38 25.69 -13.65
N GLU A 76 21.52 25.39 -12.36
CA GLU A 76 22.65 24.63 -11.83
C GLU A 76 22.66 23.19 -12.39
N MET A 77 21.48 22.56 -12.56
CA MET A 77 21.35 21.24 -13.16
C MET A 77 21.77 21.23 -14.63
N VAL A 78 21.30 22.20 -15.42
CA VAL A 78 21.69 22.34 -16.83
C VAL A 78 23.20 22.49 -16.96
N ALA A 79 23.84 23.25 -16.06
CA ALA A 79 25.30 23.42 -16.04
C ALA A 79 26.06 22.13 -15.67
N LEU A 80 25.42 21.20 -14.97
CA LEU A 80 25.98 19.89 -14.64
C LEU A 80 25.79 18.86 -15.76
N CYS A 81 24.88 19.11 -16.71
CA CYS A 81 24.65 18.23 -17.84
C CYS A 81 25.68 18.45 -18.97
N ASP A 82 26.00 17.37 -19.68
CA ASP A 82 26.85 17.36 -20.87
C ASP A 82 26.05 17.84 -22.10
N ASP A 83 24.73 17.64 -22.10
CA ASP A 83 23.77 18.12 -23.10
C ASP A 83 22.57 18.81 -22.42
N VAL A 84 21.76 19.57 -23.19
CA VAL A 84 20.55 20.20 -22.64
C VAL A 84 19.55 19.12 -22.20
N PRO A 85 19.12 19.10 -20.93
CA PRO A 85 18.18 18.11 -20.43
C PRO A 85 16.81 18.26 -21.10
N ARG A 86 16.13 17.13 -21.31
CA ARG A 86 14.79 17.07 -21.90
C ARG A 86 13.74 16.86 -20.82
N PHE A 87 12.66 17.62 -20.90
CA PHE A 87 11.52 17.54 -20.00
C PHE A 87 10.31 17.03 -20.75
N THR A 88 9.65 16.00 -20.20
CA THR A 88 8.42 15.45 -20.76
C THR A 88 7.33 15.47 -19.71
N ASP A 89 6.26 16.21 -20.00
CA ASP A 89 5.08 16.34 -19.16
C ASP A 89 4.06 15.23 -19.52
N LEU A 90 3.67 14.41 -18.54
CA LEU A 90 2.83 13.23 -18.76
C LEU A 90 1.61 13.22 -17.81
N ASP A 91 0.43 13.04 -18.41
CA ASP A 91 -0.76 12.63 -17.66
C ASP A 91 -0.70 11.13 -17.36
N VAL A 92 -0.84 10.76 -16.09
CA VAL A 92 -0.86 9.35 -15.71
C VAL A 92 -2.17 8.71 -16.15
N VAL A 93 -2.10 7.82 -17.12
CA VAL A 93 -3.27 7.08 -17.65
C VAL A 93 -3.62 5.88 -16.77
N ARG A 94 -2.61 5.19 -16.22
CA ARG A 94 -2.79 4.01 -15.36
C ARG A 94 -1.64 3.89 -14.36
N ASP A 95 -1.98 3.62 -13.10
CA ASP A 95 -1.07 3.24 -12.03
C ASP A 95 -1.58 1.92 -11.43
N GLU A 96 -0.85 0.82 -11.69
CA GLU A 96 -1.26 -0.52 -11.29
C GLU A 96 -0.61 -0.95 -9.97
N GLN A 97 -1.36 -0.82 -8.89
CA GLN A 97 -0.94 -1.29 -7.57
C GLN A 97 -1.34 -2.77 -7.38
N LEU A 98 -0.69 -3.67 -8.13
CA LEU A 98 -1.09 -5.09 -8.26
C LEU A 98 -1.24 -5.82 -6.91
N ASN A 99 -0.29 -5.65 -6.00
CA ASN A 99 -0.36 -6.28 -4.66
C ASN A 99 -1.52 -5.71 -3.83
N LYS A 100 -1.82 -4.40 -3.93
CA LYS A 100 -2.98 -3.81 -3.24
C LYS A 100 -4.29 -4.41 -3.75
N THR A 101 -4.39 -4.65 -5.07
CA THR A 101 -5.54 -5.31 -5.69
C THR A 101 -5.72 -6.74 -5.14
N VAL A 102 -4.65 -7.52 -5.04
CA VAL A 102 -4.71 -8.88 -4.46
C VAL A 102 -5.10 -8.84 -2.98
N ALA A 103 -4.48 -7.96 -2.18
CA ALA A 103 -4.82 -7.77 -0.76
C ALA A 103 -6.28 -7.32 -0.56
N LYS A 104 -6.83 -6.49 -1.46
CA LYS A 104 -8.23 -6.08 -1.43
C LYS A 104 -9.16 -7.26 -1.69
N ARG A 105 -8.84 -8.04 -2.73
CA ARG A 105 -9.62 -9.22 -3.14
C ARG A 105 -9.70 -10.29 -2.05
N PHE A 106 -8.65 -10.43 -1.25
CA PHE A 106 -8.64 -11.30 -0.06
C PHE A 106 -9.84 -11.01 0.85
N PHE A 107 -10.04 -9.75 1.24
CA PHE A 107 -11.15 -9.35 2.11
C PHE A 107 -12.51 -9.39 1.41
N GLU A 108 -12.57 -9.03 0.12
CA GLU A 108 -13.80 -9.09 -0.66
C GLU A 108 -14.35 -10.52 -0.70
N ARG A 109 -13.51 -11.52 -0.93
CA ARG A 109 -13.94 -12.93 -0.94
C ARG A 109 -14.48 -13.39 0.42
N ILE A 110 -13.86 -12.96 1.51
CA ILE A 110 -14.38 -13.25 2.86
C ILE A 110 -15.74 -12.57 3.04
N GLY A 111 -15.86 -11.31 2.62
CA GLY A 111 -17.11 -10.54 2.66
C GLY A 111 -18.23 -11.10 1.78
N ASP A 112 -17.89 -11.79 0.70
CA ASP A 112 -18.81 -12.49 -0.18
C ASP A 112 -19.24 -13.87 0.39
N GLY A 113 -18.69 -14.27 1.54
CA GLY A 113 -18.99 -15.53 2.21
C GLY A 113 -18.31 -16.75 1.59
N ASP A 114 -17.21 -16.57 0.86
CA ASP A 114 -16.46 -17.67 0.24
C ASP A 114 -15.67 -18.48 1.31
N PRO A 115 -16.01 -19.75 1.56
CA PRO A 115 -15.29 -20.58 2.54
C PRO A 115 -13.88 -20.98 2.08
N HIS A 116 -13.50 -20.66 0.84
CA HIS A 116 -12.17 -20.86 0.27
C HIS A 116 -11.53 -19.53 -0.18
N ALA A 117 -11.86 -18.43 0.51
CA ALA A 117 -11.42 -17.08 0.20
C ALA A 117 -9.90 -16.90 0.03
N LEU A 118 -9.06 -17.69 0.71
CA LEU A 118 -7.60 -17.57 0.65
C LEU A 118 -7.02 -18.35 -0.54
N SER A 119 -7.69 -19.42 -0.97
CA SER A 119 -7.26 -20.31 -2.06
C SER A 119 -7.00 -19.55 -3.36
N GLY A 120 -5.80 -19.69 -3.93
CA GLY A 120 -5.39 -19.01 -5.16
C GLY A 120 -4.97 -17.54 -4.99
N LEU A 121 -5.11 -16.96 -3.79
CA LEU A 121 -4.52 -15.67 -3.44
C LEU A 121 -3.26 -15.81 -2.60
N CYS A 122 -3.11 -16.92 -1.89
CA CYS A 122 -1.99 -17.20 -0.99
C CYS A 122 -1.00 -18.20 -1.59
N THR A 123 0.27 -18.11 -1.18
CA THR A 123 1.30 -19.11 -1.51
C THR A 123 1.01 -20.45 -0.82
N PRO A 124 1.55 -21.59 -1.32
CA PRO A 124 1.44 -22.87 -0.62
C PRO A 124 2.06 -22.87 0.78
N GLY A 125 3.08 -22.03 1.01
CA GLY A 125 3.78 -21.89 2.29
C GLY A 125 3.21 -20.78 3.18
N TYR A 126 1.96 -20.37 2.95
CA TYR A 126 1.37 -19.23 3.65
C TYR A 126 1.33 -19.40 5.17
N LEU A 127 1.68 -18.34 5.88
CA LEU A 127 1.63 -18.24 7.34
C LEU A 127 0.71 -17.11 7.80
N ASP A 128 -0.25 -17.44 8.66
CA ASP A 128 -1.20 -16.52 9.27
C ASP A 128 -0.81 -16.24 10.71
N HIS A 129 -0.49 -14.98 11.01
CA HIS A 129 -0.09 -14.50 12.33
C HIS A 129 -1.26 -13.73 12.97
N ASP A 130 -2.42 -14.38 13.11
CA ASP A 130 -3.54 -13.84 13.89
C ASP A 130 -3.36 -14.16 15.39
N PRO A 131 -3.25 -13.14 16.27
CA PRO A 131 -3.16 -13.37 17.72
C PRO A 131 -4.37 -14.13 18.28
N GLY A 132 -5.51 -14.16 17.58
CA GLY A 132 -6.66 -14.98 17.92
C GLY A 132 -6.44 -16.49 17.79
N ASN A 133 -5.42 -16.93 17.04
CA ASN A 133 -5.07 -18.34 16.85
C ASN A 133 -3.96 -18.83 17.81
N GLY A 134 -3.30 -17.91 18.54
CA GLY A 134 -2.20 -18.22 19.46
C GLY A 134 -0.89 -17.51 19.06
N PRO A 135 0.24 -17.85 19.73
CA PRO A 135 1.51 -17.18 19.52
C PRO A 135 2.27 -17.64 18.26
N GLU A 136 1.97 -18.84 17.76
CA GLU A 136 2.61 -19.41 16.58
C GLU A 136 1.72 -19.22 15.35
N PRO A 137 2.29 -18.91 14.17
CA PRO A 137 1.51 -18.77 12.97
C PRO A 137 0.93 -20.11 12.51
N VAL A 138 -0.24 -20.05 11.88
CA VAL A 138 -0.92 -21.21 11.31
C VAL A 138 -0.76 -21.26 9.79
N GLY A 139 -0.78 -22.46 9.21
CA GLY A 139 -0.67 -22.64 7.77
C GLY A 139 -1.98 -22.35 7.02
N LEU A 140 -1.90 -22.25 5.69
CA LEU A 140 -3.04 -21.94 4.81
C LEU A 140 -4.32 -22.74 5.10
N ALA A 141 -4.21 -24.07 5.23
CA ALA A 141 -5.38 -24.92 5.44
C ALA A 141 -6.11 -24.60 6.77
N GLU A 142 -5.35 -24.28 7.81
CA GLU A 142 -5.92 -23.91 9.11
C GLU A 142 -6.48 -22.48 9.07
N ALA A 143 -5.78 -21.53 8.45
CA ALA A 143 -6.27 -20.17 8.24
C ALA A 143 -7.58 -20.13 7.44
N GLU A 144 -7.72 -20.97 6.41
CA GLU A 144 -8.95 -21.13 5.64
C GLU A 144 -10.10 -21.66 6.52
N ALA A 145 -9.82 -22.67 7.35
CA ALA A 145 -10.79 -23.23 8.29
C ALA A 145 -11.20 -22.22 9.39
N VAL A 146 -10.27 -21.38 9.85
CA VAL A 146 -10.56 -20.24 10.76
C VAL A 146 -11.47 -19.25 10.06
N THR A 147 -11.12 -18.84 8.83
CA THR A 147 -11.89 -17.87 8.03
C THR A 147 -13.31 -18.35 7.78
N ALA A 148 -13.50 -19.61 7.36
CA ALA A 148 -14.82 -20.19 7.15
C ALA A 148 -15.68 -20.22 8.42
N ARG A 149 -15.07 -20.43 9.60
CA ARG A 149 -15.78 -20.32 10.89
C ARG A 149 -16.26 -18.90 11.16
N TYR A 150 -15.41 -17.89 10.93
CA TYR A 150 -15.81 -16.49 11.09
C TYR A 150 -16.91 -16.08 10.10
N ILE A 151 -16.83 -16.55 8.85
CA ILE A 151 -17.88 -16.34 7.84
C ILE A 151 -19.21 -16.91 8.33
N GLY A 152 -19.23 -18.18 8.74
CA GLY A 152 -20.45 -18.85 9.21
C GLY A 152 -20.99 -18.33 10.54
N ALA A 153 -20.17 -17.67 11.34
CA ALA A 153 -20.58 -17.15 12.64
C ALA A 153 -21.08 -15.70 12.61
N LEU A 154 -20.61 -14.89 11.64
CA LEU A 154 -20.81 -13.44 11.63
C LEU A 154 -21.45 -12.90 10.35
N SER A 155 -21.54 -13.68 9.27
CA SER A 155 -21.94 -13.21 7.93
C SER A 155 -21.26 -11.87 7.58
N PRO A 156 -19.92 -11.78 7.64
CA PRO A 156 -19.21 -10.51 7.64
C PRO A 156 -19.25 -9.83 6.28
N THR A 157 -19.22 -8.49 6.27
CA THR A 157 -18.95 -7.66 5.09
C THR A 157 -17.77 -6.75 5.42
N PHE A 158 -16.79 -6.69 4.53
CA PHE A 158 -15.61 -5.84 4.67
C PHE A 158 -15.77 -4.53 3.91
N ALA A 159 -15.51 -3.42 4.58
CA ALA A 159 -15.21 -2.13 3.98
C ALA A 159 -13.70 -1.89 4.06
N ILE A 160 -13.09 -1.53 2.92
CA ILE A 160 -11.66 -1.22 2.84
C ILE A 160 -11.47 0.27 3.03
N ASP A 161 -10.98 0.65 4.21
CA ASP A 161 -10.85 2.04 4.62
C ASP A 161 -9.57 2.70 4.09
N GLY A 162 -8.57 1.91 3.70
CA GLY A 162 -7.34 2.40 3.08
C GLY A 162 -6.25 1.33 2.94
N GLN A 163 -5.33 1.54 2.00
CA GLN A 163 -4.19 0.64 1.76
C GLN A 163 -2.88 1.39 1.54
N VAL A 164 -1.85 0.98 2.26
CA VAL A 164 -0.47 1.44 2.10
C VAL A 164 0.38 0.26 1.64
N ALA A 165 1.29 0.49 0.70
CA ALA A 165 2.22 -0.55 0.22
C ALA A 165 3.65 -0.01 0.25
N GLU A 166 4.57 -0.86 0.69
CA GLU A 166 6.01 -0.58 0.72
C GLU A 166 6.77 -1.89 0.48
N GLY A 167 7.69 -1.87 -0.49
CA GLY A 167 8.38 -3.09 -0.92
C GLY A 167 7.40 -4.19 -1.34
N ASP A 168 7.51 -5.35 -0.71
CA ASP A 168 6.64 -6.51 -0.90
C ASP A 168 5.47 -6.57 0.09
N THR A 169 5.19 -5.50 0.85
CA THR A 169 4.13 -5.50 1.85
C THR A 169 2.95 -4.59 1.48
N VAL A 170 1.75 -4.96 1.94
CA VAL A 170 0.54 -4.15 1.88
C VAL A 170 -0.16 -4.21 3.22
N THR A 171 -0.29 -3.05 3.88
CA THR A 171 -1.17 -2.91 5.04
C THR A 171 -2.53 -2.38 4.60
N THR A 172 -3.58 -3.13 4.92
CA THR A 172 -4.96 -2.77 4.65
C THR A 172 -5.67 -2.47 5.95
N ARG A 173 -6.23 -1.27 6.08
CA ARG A 173 -7.16 -0.92 7.16
C ARG A 173 -8.57 -1.20 6.70
N TRP A 174 -9.35 -1.84 7.56
CA TRP A 174 -10.68 -2.30 7.20
C TRP A 174 -11.66 -2.18 8.37
N THR A 175 -12.95 -2.12 8.02
CA THR A 175 -14.07 -2.22 8.94
C THR A 175 -14.93 -3.41 8.53
N VAL A 176 -15.21 -4.30 9.47
CA VAL A 176 -16.17 -5.39 9.31
C VAL A 176 -17.50 -5.00 9.95
N THR A 177 -18.58 -5.27 9.24
CA THR A 177 -19.94 -5.29 9.79
C THR A 177 -20.54 -6.68 9.60
N GLY A 178 -21.36 -7.13 10.54
CA GLY A 178 -22.01 -8.43 10.46
C GLY A 178 -23.09 -8.61 11.52
N THR A 179 -23.58 -9.82 11.65
CA THR A 179 -24.50 -10.25 12.73
C THR A 179 -24.02 -11.58 13.26
N ASN A 180 -23.95 -11.75 14.58
CA ASN A 180 -23.63 -13.07 15.14
C ASN A 180 -24.84 -14.01 15.05
N ASP A 181 -25.02 -14.62 13.88
CA ASP A 181 -26.12 -15.50 13.49
C ASP A 181 -25.73 -17.00 13.50
N GLY A 182 -24.43 -17.29 13.63
CA GLY A 182 -23.90 -18.64 13.85
C GLY A 182 -23.21 -18.83 15.21
N GLU A 183 -22.80 -20.07 15.47
CA GLU A 183 -22.03 -20.41 16.67
C GLU A 183 -20.68 -19.69 16.65
N PHE A 184 -20.31 -19.08 17.77
CA PHE A 184 -19.01 -18.42 17.92
C PHE A 184 -18.32 -18.88 19.21
N MET A 185 -17.10 -19.43 19.08
CA MET A 185 -16.32 -19.96 20.21
C MET A 185 -17.10 -20.97 21.10
N GLY A 186 -17.92 -21.84 20.50
CA GLY A 186 -18.71 -22.85 21.20
C GLY A 186 -19.97 -22.31 21.88
N LEU A 187 -20.31 -21.03 21.67
CA LEU A 187 -21.53 -20.41 22.19
C LEU A 187 -22.55 -20.20 21.07
N PRO A 188 -23.85 -20.38 21.36
CA PRO A 188 -24.90 -20.20 20.37
C PRO A 188 -24.96 -18.76 19.86
N ALA A 189 -25.47 -18.60 18.64
CA ALA A 189 -25.70 -17.31 18.02
C ALA A 189 -26.51 -16.37 18.94
N THR A 190 -26.05 -15.13 19.06
CA THR A 190 -26.68 -14.11 19.90
C THR A 190 -27.67 -13.24 19.13
N GLY A 191 -27.63 -13.28 17.80
CA GLY A 191 -28.43 -12.44 16.90
C GLY A 191 -28.06 -10.96 16.94
N ARG A 192 -26.95 -10.59 17.60
CA ARG A 192 -26.55 -9.20 17.78
C ARG A 192 -25.76 -8.69 16.56
N PRO A 193 -26.00 -7.44 16.13
CA PRO A 193 -25.16 -6.81 15.12
C PRO A 193 -23.76 -6.56 15.68
N VAL A 194 -22.75 -6.67 14.83
CA VAL A 194 -21.35 -6.42 15.19
C VAL A 194 -20.72 -5.42 14.23
N ARG A 195 -19.84 -4.57 14.77
CA ARG A 195 -18.93 -3.72 14.00
C ARG A 195 -17.54 -3.82 14.60
N VAL A 196 -16.57 -4.20 13.79
CA VAL A 196 -15.18 -4.44 14.20
C VAL A 196 -14.26 -3.66 13.27
N THR A 197 -13.26 -3.00 13.81
CA THR A 197 -12.20 -2.37 13.02
C THR A 197 -10.91 -3.16 13.16
N GLY A 198 -10.12 -3.19 12.09
CA GLY A 198 -8.82 -3.83 12.12
C GLY A 198 -7.90 -3.34 11.02
N GLN A 199 -6.70 -3.90 11.08
CA GLN A 199 -5.69 -3.77 10.06
C GLN A 199 -5.01 -5.13 9.86
N THR A 200 -4.65 -5.43 8.62
CA THR A 200 -3.86 -6.61 8.29
C THR A 200 -2.73 -6.18 7.38
N THR A 201 -1.52 -6.60 7.70
CA THR A 201 -0.36 -6.44 6.83
C THR A 201 -0.10 -7.76 6.12
N HIS A 202 -0.10 -7.74 4.79
CA HIS A 202 0.25 -8.88 3.95
C HIS A 202 1.66 -8.71 3.41
N ARG A 203 2.48 -9.76 3.46
CA ARG A 203 3.72 -9.87 2.68
C ARG A 203 3.47 -10.68 1.41
N PHE A 204 4.05 -10.26 0.30
CA PHE A 204 3.86 -10.86 -1.01
C PHE A 204 5.10 -11.60 -1.50
N GLU A 205 4.87 -12.69 -2.23
CA GLU A 205 5.89 -13.40 -2.98
C GLU A 205 5.30 -13.83 -4.33
N HIS A 206 5.95 -13.46 -5.43
CA HIS A 206 5.49 -13.76 -6.79
C HIS A 206 4.02 -13.36 -7.07
N GLY A 207 3.55 -12.27 -6.47
CA GLY A 207 2.17 -11.77 -6.62
C GLY A 207 1.11 -12.50 -5.79
N LEU A 208 1.53 -13.44 -4.93
CA LEU A 208 0.67 -14.14 -3.98
C LEU A 208 0.99 -13.70 -2.55
N ILE A 209 0.02 -13.81 -1.66
CA ILE A 209 0.19 -13.52 -0.23
C ILE A 209 0.98 -14.66 0.41
N ALA A 210 2.16 -14.35 0.94
CA ALA A 210 3.02 -15.30 1.64
C ALA A 210 2.77 -15.29 3.14
N GLU A 211 2.47 -14.13 3.73
CA GLU A 211 2.20 -14.02 5.17
C GLU A 211 1.17 -12.94 5.45
N ALA A 212 0.43 -13.07 6.55
CA ALA A 212 -0.46 -12.02 7.06
C ALA A 212 -0.27 -11.81 8.56
N TRP A 213 -0.22 -10.55 9.00
CA TRP A 213 -0.25 -10.17 10.42
C TRP A 213 -1.52 -9.38 10.71
N TRP A 214 -2.33 -9.86 11.65
CA TRP A 214 -3.63 -9.28 11.98
C TRP A 214 -3.58 -8.48 13.28
N ASN A 215 -4.21 -7.30 13.29
CA ASN A 215 -4.49 -6.53 14.49
C ASN A 215 -5.91 -5.94 14.40
N TRP A 216 -6.81 -6.41 15.24
CA TRP A 216 -8.22 -6.04 15.18
C TRP A 216 -8.88 -6.05 16.56
N ASP A 217 -10.03 -5.40 16.66
CA ASP A 217 -10.76 -5.23 17.93
C ASP A 217 -11.53 -6.50 18.35
N GLN A 218 -10.77 -7.54 18.69
CA GLN A 218 -11.34 -8.82 19.14
C GLN A 218 -12.08 -8.67 20.47
N LEU A 219 -11.54 -7.87 21.39
CA LEU A 219 -12.18 -7.63 22.69
C LEU A 219 -13.52 -6.90 22.51
N GLY A 220 -13.58 -5.90 21.63
CA GLY A 220 -14.81 -5.20 21.28
C GLY A 220 -15.83 -6.09 20.59
N LEU A 221 -15.41 -7.05 19.76
CA LEU A 221 -16.31 -8.08 19.23
C LEU A 221 -16.95 -8.90 20.37
N LEU A 222 -16.12 -9.47 21.25
CA LEU A 222 -16.58 -10.31 22.37
C LEU A 222 -17.55 -9.56 23.29
N ASN A 223 -17.32 -8.26 23.52
CA ASN A 223 -18.21 -7.40 24.30
C ASN A 223 -19.56 -7.19 23.60
N GLN A 224 -19.56 -6.91 22.29
CA GLN A 224 -20.79 -6.71 21.51
C GLN A 224 -21.70 -7.96 21.55
N ILE A 225 -21.11 -9.16 21.45
CA ILE A 225 -21.84 -10.42 21.54
C ILE A 225 -22.08 -10.91 22.98
N GLY A 226 -21.64 -10.16 23.99
CA GLY A 226 -21.95 -10.43 25.40
C GLY A 226 -21.19 -11.60 26.03
N ILE A 227 -20.02 -11.95 25.48
CA ILE A 227 -19.12 -12.96 26.07
C ILE A 227 -18.29 -12.34 27.21
N VAL A 228 -17.91 -11.07 27.05
CA VAL A 228 -17.21 -10.29 28.08
C VAL A 228 -17.97 -9.01 28.36
N GLU A 229 -17.73 -8.43 29.52
CA GLU A 229 -18.24 -7.12 29.94
C GLU A 229 -17.02 -6.25 30.26
N LEU A 230 -16.99 -5.03 29.73
CA LEU A 230 -15.89 -4.06 29.87
C LEU A 230 -16.23 -2.94 30.85
#